data_AF-A0A3R7L7I3-F1
#
_entry.id   AF-A0A3R7L7I3-F1
#
_cell.length_a   1.000
_cell.length_b   1.000
_cell.length_c   1.000
_cell.angle_alpha   90.00
_cell.angle_beta   90.00
_cell.angle_gamma   90.00
#
_symmetry.space_group_name_H-M   'P 1'
#
loop_
_entity.id
_entity.type
_entity.pdbx_description
1 polymer ?
#
loop_
_entity_poly.entity_id
_entity_poly.type
_entity_poly.pdbx_seq_one_letter_code
_entity_poly.pdbx_strand_id
1 'polypeptide(L)'
;MPLPADVELLAGLSMNDRDATSKPHGPAPGRSRTSAFTGSRITFRGHELVVVEIGPFAHAQGATVTFRARSVGAQAVRVGAIIETRWGLCEVVA
;
A
#
# COMPACT_ATOMS: atom_id res chain seq x y z
N MET A 1 54.76 -0.90 28.09
CA MET A 1 53.92 0.16 28.68
C MET A 1 52.82 -0.51 29.49
N PRO A 2 52.73 -0.27 30.80
CA PRO A 2 51.79 -0.93 31.71
C PRO A 2 50.39 -0.30 31.64
N LEU A 3 49.36 -1.06 32.03
CA LEU A 3 47.99 -0.60 32.24
C LEU A 3 47.87 0.16 33.58
N PRO A 4 46.91 1.09 33.72
CA PRO A 4 46.31 1.36 35.03
C PRO A 4 44.81 1.08 35.06
N ALA A 5 44.41 0.75 36.29
CA ALA A 5 43.16 0.12 36.71
C ALA A 5 41.93 1.03 36.74
N ASP A 6 40.80 0.34 36.74
CA ASP A 6 39.54 0.59 37.47
C ASP A 6 39.36 1.92 38.21
N VAL A 7 38.30 2.63 37.84
CA VAL A 7 37.40 3.31 38.79
C VAL A 7 35.98 2.86 38.47
N GLU A 8 35.47 2.01 39.36
CA GLU A 8 34.06 1.66 39.51
C GLU A 8 33.21 2.87 39.99
N LEU A 9 31.89 2.64 39.93
CA LEU A 9 30.82 3.24 40.74
C LEU A 9 30.23 4.59 40.28
N LEU A 10 29.07 4.48 39.63
CA LEU A 10 27.76 4.73 40.26
C LEU A 10 26.69 4.21 39.29
N ALA A 11 26.23 2.98 39.44
CA ALA A 11 25.08 2.64 40.30
C ALA A 11 23.88 3.56 40.07
N GLY A 12 22.86 3.02 39.41
CA GLY A 12 21.50 3.35 39.78
C GLY A 12 20.49 3.36 38.64
N LEU A 13 19.56 2.40 38.76
CA LEU A 13 18.16 2.45 38.32
C LEU A 13 17.91 1.90 36.90
N SER A 14 17.56 0.63 36.71
CA SER A 14 16.43 -0.18 37.23
C SER A 14 15.24 -0.24 36.25
N MET A 15 14.76 -1.47 36.09
CA MET A 15 13.44 -1.90 35.60
C MET A 15 13.18 -1.74 34.10
N ASN A 16 13.17 -2.88 33.41
CA ASN A 16 11.96 -3.51 32.87
C ASN A 16 12.02 -3.31 31.34
N ASP A 17 11.58 -4.20 30.48
CA ASP A 17 10.71 -5.32 30.66
C ASP A 17 11.12 -6.36 29.64
N ARG A 18 10.87 -7.62 29.99
CA ARG A 18 10.71 -8.69 29.03
C ARG A 18 9.76 -8.20 27.92
N ASP A 19 10.05 -8.52 26.67
CA ASP A 19 9.12 -9.32 25.88
C ASP A 19 9.55 -9.31 24.42
N ALA A 20 9.81 -10.51 23.93
CA ALA A 20 9.96 -10.78 22.53
C ALA A 20 8.57 -10.71 21.88
N THR A 21 8.12 -9.56 21.39
CA THR A 21 7.06 -9.57 20.38
C THR A 21 7.20 -8.44 19.37
N SER A 22 7.15 -8.87 18.12
CA SER A 22 6.43 -8.22 17.03
C SER A 22 6.77 -6.77 16.75
N LYS A 23 7.49 -6.58 15.65
CA LYS A 23 7.24 -5.48 14.71
C LYS A 23 5.74 -5.10 14.73
N PRO A 24 5.41 -3.83 14.95
CA PRO A 24 4.54 -3.15 14.04
C PRO A 24 5.50 -2.38 13.15
N HIS A 25 5.70 -2.90 11.95
CA HIS A 25 5.98 -2.04 10.82
C HIS A 25 4.76 -1.10 10.78
N GLY A 26 4.86 0.03 11.49
CA GLY A 26 3.80 1.03 11.49
C GLY A 26 3.47 1.31 10.03
N PRO A 27 2.19 1.37 9.64
CA PRO A 27 1.86 1.74 8.27
C PRO A 27 2.50 3.10 8.04
N ALA A 28 3.55 3.12 7.23
CA ALA A 28 4.26 4.34 6.90
C ALA A 28 3.21 5.34 6.41
N PRO A 29 3.14 6.55 6.99
CA PRO A 29 2.16 7.54 6.57
C PRO A 29 2.34 7.79 5.08
N GLY A 30 1.23 7.60 4.37
CA GLY A 30 1.03 7.75 2.93
C GLY A 30 2.15 8.49 2.21
N ARG A 31 3.16 7.74 1.76
CA ARG A 31 3.79 8.10 0.50
C ARG A 31 2.67 7.95 -0.52
N SER A 32 2.04 9.08 -0.85
CA SER A 32 1.08 9.20 -1.94
C SER A 32 1.79 8.79 -3.21
N ARG A 33 1.90 7.47 -3.39
CA ARG A 33 2.48 6.86 -4.56
C ARG A 33 1.39 7.08 -5.60
N THR A 34 1.56 8.11 -6.40
CA THR A 34 0.72 8.41 -7.57
C THR A 34 0.84 7.33 -8.65
N SER A 35 1.20 6.10 -8.27
CA SER A 35 1.35 4.93 -9.11
C SER A 35 0.38 3.87 -8.62
N ALA A 36 -0.70 3.66 -9.37
CA ALA A 36 -1.46 2.44 -9.26
C ALA A 36 -0.52 1.27 -9.59
N PHE A 37 -0.40 0.30 -8.69
CA PHE A 37 0.29 -0.98 -8.93
C PHE A 37 -0.71 -2.12 -8.73
N THR A 38 -0.47 -3.28 -9.33
CA THR A 38 -1.33 -4.45 -9.13
C THR A 38 -1.43 -4.79 -7.63
N GLY A 39 -2.66 -4.99 -7.15
CA GLY A 39 -3.00 -5.20 -5.75
C GLY A 39 -3.27 -3.90 -4.96
N SER A 40 -3.01 -2.73 -5.53
CA SER A 40 -3.32 -1.46 -4.87
C SER A 40 -4.81 -1.15 -4.87
N ARG A 41 -5.28 -0.54 -3.78
CA ARG A 41 -6.66 -0.04 -3.67
C ARG A 41 -6.71 1.43 -4.07
N ILE A 42 -7.65 1.77 -4.92
CA ILE A 42 -7.95 3.13 -5.35
C ILE A 42 -9.41 3.45 -5.05
N THR A 43 -9.69 4.71 -4.76
CA THR A 43 -11.05 5.20 -4.60
C THR A 43 -11.40 6.07 -5.79
N PHE A 44 -12.50 5.76 -6.46
CA PHE A 44 -13.03 6.55 -7.57
C PHE A 44 -14.49 6.91 -7.31
N ARG A 45 -14.80 8.20 -7.20
CA ARG A 45 -16.17 8.71 -6.94
C ARG A 45 -16.90 8.02 -5.77
N GLY A 46 -16.16 7.62 -4.73
CA GLY A 46 -16.71 6.90 -3.57
C GLY A 46 -16.76 5.38 -3.71
N HIS A 47 -16.42 4.84 -4.89
CA HIS A 47 -16.25 3.40 -5.09
C HIS A 47 -14.82 2.98 -4.78
N GLU A 48 -14.66 1.88 -4.06
CA GLU A 48 -13.35 1.27 -3.82
C GLU A 48 -13.07 0.22 -4.92
N LEU A 49 -11.89 0.30 -5.51
CA LEU A 49 -11.45 -0.57 -6.58
C LEU A 49 -10.07 -1.14 -6.23
N VAL A 50 -9.84 -2.43 -6.47
CA VAL A 50 -8.51 -3.05 -6.38
C VAL A 50 -7.97 -3.23 -7.77
N VAL A 51 -6.81 -2.66 -8.07
CA VAL A 51 -6.12 -2.88 -9.34
C VAL A 51 -5.68 -4.34 -9.42
N VAL A 52 -6.08 -5.06 -10.46
CA VAL A 52 -5.76 -6.47 -10.67
C VAL A 52 -4.70 -6.65 -11.75
N GLU A 53 -4.70 -5.79 -12.76
CA GLU A 53 -3.80 -5.92 -13.89
C GLU A 53 -3.44 -4.54 -14.42
N ILE A 54 -2.20 -4.36 -14.89
CA ILE A 54 -1.72 -3.10 -15.47
C ILE A 54 -1.05 -3.44 -16.80
N GLY A 55 -1.46 -2.75 -17.84
CA GLY A 55 -0.99 -2.98 -19.19
C GLY A 55 -1.89 -2.32 -20.22
N PRO A 56 -1.43 -2.21 -21.48
CA PRO A 56 -2.29 -1.76 -22.56
C PRO A 56 -3.27 -2.89 -22.91
N PHE A 57 -4.53 -2.74 -22.48
CA PHE A 57 -5.62 -3.63 -22.87
C PHE A 57 -6.42 -2.99 -24.01
N ALA A 58 -6.58 -3.72 -25.11
CA ALA A 58 -7.42 -3.31 -26.20
C ALA A 58 -8.90 -3.40 -25.77
N HIS A 59 -9.58 -2.27 -25.70
CA HIS A 59 -11.02 -2.23 -25.49
C HIS A 59 -11.75 -2.22 -26.84
N ALA A 60 -12.92 -2.86 -26.89
CA ALA A 60 -13.69 -3.05 -28.13
C ALA A 60 -14.08 -1.74 -28.85
N GLN A 61 -14.03 -0.61 -28.15
CA GLN A 61 -14.33 0.73 -28.70
C GLN A 61 -13.10 1.50 -29.21
N GLY A 62 -11.95 0.83 -29.37
CA GLY A 62 -10.71 1.46 -29.86
C GLY A 62 -9.97 2.28 -28.80
N ALA A 63 -10.42 2.23 -27.54
CA ALA A 63 -9.73 2.85 -26.42
C ALA A 63 -8.69 1.88 -25.83
N THR A 64 -7.55 2.41 -25.40
CA THR A 64 -6.53 1.63 -24.68
C THR A 64 -6.76 1.77 -23.19
N VAL A 65 -7.23 0.69 -22.57
CA VAL A 65 -7.32 0.60 -21.12
C VAL A 65 -5.92 0.41 -20.56
N THR A 66 -5.57 1.20 -19.54
CA THR A 66 -4.23 1.22 -18.93
C THR A 66 -4.12 0.22 -17.78
N PHE A 67 -5.24 -0.08 -17.12
CA PHE A 67 -5.29 -1.06 -16.05
C PHE A 67 -6.70 -1.62 -15.84
N ARG A 68 -6.78 -2.79 -15.23
CA ARG A 68 -8.01 -3.46 -14.83
C ARG A 68 -8.13 -3.45 -13.33
N ALA A 69 -9.33 -3.22 -12.83
CA ALA A 69 -9.60 -3.23 -11.41
C ALA A 69 -10.89 -3.99 -11.08
N ARG A 70 -10.93 -4.62 -9.91
CA ARG A 70 -12.14 -5.20 -9.35
C ARG A 70 -12.78 -4.21 -8.41
N SER A 71 -14.10 -4.07 -8.48
CA SER A 71 -14.82 -3.34 -7.46
C SER A 71 -14.81 -4.10 -6.15
N VAL A 72 -14.45 -3.42 -5.06
CA VAL A 72 -14.49 -3.97 -3.71
C VAL A 72 -15.32 -3.04 -2.83
N GLY A 73 -16.03 -3.59 -1.86
CA GLY A 73 -16.89 -2.81 -0.97
C GLY A 73 -18.37 -2.83 -1.34
N ALA A 74 -19.18 -2.09 -0.56
CA ALA A 74 -20.63 -2.16 -0.60
C ALA A 74 -21.26 -1.54 -1.86
N GLN A 75 -20.57 -0.58 -2.50
CA GLN A 75 -21.00 0.05 -3.74
C GLN A 75 -20.13 -0.43 -4.89
N ALA A 76 -20.58 -1.49 -5.57
CA ALA A 76 -19.88 -2.06 -6.71
C ALA A 76 -20.08 -1.21 -7.97
N VAL A 77 -19.00 -0.98 -8.71
CA VAL A 77 -19.08 -0.51 -10.10
C VAL A 77 -19.43 -1.72 -10.98
N ARG A 78 -20.23 -1.52 -12.02
CA ARG A 78 -20.58 -2.61 -12.96
C ARG A 78 -19.33 -3.17 -13.62
N VAL A 79 -19.25 -4.49 -13.70
CA VAL A 79 -18.25 -5.20 -14.52
C VAL A 79 -18.42 -4.80 -15.99
N GLY A 80 -17.31 -4.60 -16.69
CA GLY A 80 -17.23 -4.06 -18.05
C GLY A 80 -17.33 -2.53 -18.12
N ALA A 81 -17.48 -1.83 -16.99
CA ALA A 81 -17.44 -0.37 -17.01
C ALA A 81 -16.02 0.13 -17.29
N ILE A 82 -15.92 1.09 -18.22
CA ILE A 82 -14.69 1.83 -18.47
C ILE A 82 -14.75 3.16 -17.73
N ILE A 83 -13.80 3.37 -16.83
CA ILE A 83 -13.69 4.56 -16.00
C ILE A 83 -12.44 5.33 -16.41
N GLU A 84 -12.60 6.62 -16.70
CA GLU A 84 -11.47 7.52 -16.83
C GLU A 84 -10.99 7.97 -15.44
N THR A 85 -9.72 7.71 -15.15
CA THR A 85 -9.09 8.10 -13.89
C THR A 85 -7.86 8.95 -14.17
N ARG A 86 -7.33 9.62 -13.13
CA ARG A 86 -6.04 10.32 -13.22
C ARG A 86 -4.84 9.43 -13.57
N TRP A 87 -4.99 8.10 -13.52
CA TRP A 87 -3.96 7.13 -13.86
C TRP A 87 -4.14 6.53 -15.27
N GLY A 88 -5.18 6.93 -15.99
CA GLY A 88 -5.57 6.39 -17.29
C GLY A 88 -6.95 5.72 -17.26
N LEU A 89 -7.27 5.00 -18.35
CA LEU A 89 -8.52 4.26 -18.47
C LEU A 89 -8.45 2.97 -17.64
N CYS A 90 -9.45 2.78 -16.80
CA CYS A 90 -9.65 1.60 -15.97
C CYS A 90 -10.82 0.78 -16.51
N GLU A 91 -10.63 -0.51 -16.74
CA GLU A 91 -11.74 -1.45 -16.96
C GLU A 91 -12.09 -2.16 -15.66
N VAL A 92 -13.37 -2.17 -15.29
CA VAL A 92 -13.84 -2.92 -14.12
C VAL A 92 -14.07 -4.37 -14.51
N VAL A 93 -13.35 -5.28 -13.89
CA VAL A 93 -13.48 -6.74 -14.11
C VAL A 93 -14.15 -7.41 -12.91
N ALA A 94 -14.74 -8.59 -13.15
CA ALA A 94 -15.28 -9.45 -12.10
C ALA A 94 -14.18 -10.08 -11.26
#